data_AF-A0A672PNE3-F1
#
_entry.id   AF-A0A672PNE3-F1
#
_cell.length_a   1.000
_cell.length_b   1.000
_cell.length_c   1.000
_cell.angle_alpha   90.00
_cell.angle_beta   90.00
_cell.angle_gamma   90.00
#
_symmetry.space_group_name_H-M   'P 1'
#
loop_
_entity.id
_entity.type
_entity.pdbx_description
1 polymer ?
#
loop_
_entity_poly.entity_id
_entity_poly.type
_entity_poly.pdbx_seq_one_letter_code
_entity_poly.pdbx_strand_id
1 'polypeptide(L)'
;MLGVVTPCSLASLSNPSTSSLEHLSLIDNQLPSLISTIELERLIHLRSLSLEFCDFTSDMCRLLACGDRAPLHRLSLLLNGAALDVKPLDGTTTEDDWKALVRRSTNLRVYIMAMDVCSQDLLRVLKPSVPLERIHLDSYSMLVTDGVVELISQQYHKTLSHFILMRDDAGFPDLSVNRNEDPLVLLAWRCVHLAVLIIHGYTVWSHNLVAISRLRGSNLKVLEVSEESIDFDPDQSVYIEGDPVHNLVKEVSLGLGRVWHPSMDNSVVLNEPTQHFHREMQSFSAGM
;
A
#
# COMPACT_ATOMS: atom_id res chain seq x y z
N MET A 1 -16.45 -8.45 -18.76
CA MET A 1 -15.92 -7.47 -19.73
C MET A 1 -15.75 -6.18 -18.95
N LEU A 2 -14.52 -5.79 -18.60
CA LEU A 2 -14.25 -4.55 -17.87
C LEU A 2 -14.44 -3.39 -18.85
N GLY A 3 -15.63 -2.80 -18.89
CA GLY A 3 -15.90 -1.58 -19.65
C GLY A 3 -15.29 -0.39 -18.94
N VAL A 4 -14.62 0.50 -19.67
CA VAL A 4 -14.21 1.81 -19.13
C VAL A 4 -15.47 2.66 -19.02
N VAL A 5 -15.86 3.02 -17.80
CA VAL A 5 -17.03 3.86 -17.53
C VAL A 5 -16.53 5.26 -17.15
N THR A 6 -16.79 6.25 -17.99
CA THR A 6 -16.63 7.68 -17.65
C THR A 6 -17.79 8.16 -16.76
N PRO A 7 -17.65 9.27 -16.02
CA PRO A 7 -18.73 9.82 -15.17
C PRO A 7 -20.04 10.01 -15.91
N CYS A 8 -19.98 10.62 -17.11
CA CYS A 8 -21.14 10.83 -17.98
C CYS A 8 -21.76 9.50 -18.43
N SER A 9 -20.95 8.46 -18.63
CA SER A 9 -21.45 7.12 -18.95
C SER A 9 -22.08 6.43 -17.74
N LEU A 10 -21.59 6.70 -16.52
CA LEU A 10 -22.12 6.15 -15.27
C LEU A 10 -23.51 6.72 -14.96
N ALA A 11 -23.69 8.03 -15.11
CA ALA A 11 -24.99 8.69 -15.01
C ALA A 11 -26.02 8.20 -16.04
N SER A 12 -25.55 7.75 -17.21
CA SER A 12 -26.41 7.20 -18.28
C SER A 12 -26.63 5.69 -18.21
N LEU A 13 -26.05 4.99 -17.22
CA LEU A 13 -26.34 3.58 -16.97
C LEU A 13 -27.81 3.40 -16.56
N SER A 14 -28.49 2.49 -17.25
CA SER A 14 -29.85 2.09 -16.92
C SER A 14 -29.93 1.44 -15.53
N ASN A 15 -31.08 1.57 -14.85
CA ASN A 15 -31.30 0.99 -13.52
C ASN A 15 -30.93 -0.51 -13.39
N PRO A 16 -31.19 -1.38 -14.39
CA PRO A 16 -30.79 -2.79 -14.31
C PRO A 16 -29.27 -3.01 -14.36
N SER A 17 -28.56 -2.17 -15.10
CA SER A 17 -27.09 -2.22 -15.19
C SER A 17 -26.46 -1.74 -13.88
N THR A 18 -27.00 -0.70 -13.25
CA THR A 18 -26.51 -0.21 -11.94
C THR A 18 -26.77 -1.21 -10.81
N SER A 19 -27.87 -1.96 -10.88
CA SER A 19 -28.22 -3.00 -9.90
C SER A 19 -27.46 -4.32 -10.10
N SER A 20 -26.58 -4.45 -11.09
CA SER A 20 -25.76 -5.66 -11.28
C SER A 20 -24.26 -5.38 -11.16
N LEU A 21 -23.89 -4.11 -10.98
CA LEU A 21 -22.50 -3.69 -10.92
C LEU A 21 -21.92 -3.99 -9.54
N GLU A 22 -20.97 -4.93 -9.49
CA GLU A 22 -20.27 -5.33 -8.26
C GLU A 22 -18.88 -4.70 -8.12
N HIS A 23 -18.28 -4.24 -9.23
CA HIS A 23 -16.92 -3.70 -9.26
C HIS A 23 -16.88 -2.36 -9.99
N LEU A 24 -16.35 -1.34 -9.32
CA LEU A 24 -16.19 0.01 -9.87
C LEU A 24 -14.77 0.53 -9.62
N SER A 25 -14.13 1.05 -10.66
CA SER A 25 -12.84 1.72 -10.57
C SER A 25 -12.93 3.06 -11.30
N LEU A 26 -12.68 4.15 -10.57
CA LEU A 26 -12.73 5.53 -11.04
C LEU A 26 -11.46 6.26 -10.62
N ILE A 27 -10.31 5.69 -11.00
CA ILE A 27 -9.01 6.32 -10.82
C ILE A 27 -8.73 7.06 -12.12
N ASP A 28 -8.86 8.37 -12.08
CA ASP A 28 -8.47 9.27 -13.16
C ASP A 28 -8.04 10.56 -12.46
N ASN A 29 -6.82 11.05 -12.75
CA ASN A 29 -6.25 12.26 -12.13
C ASN A 29 -7.01 13.55 -12.55
N GLN A 30 -8.23 13.43 -13.04
CA GLN A 30 -9.05 14.53 -13.51
C GLN A 30 -9.88 15.12 -12.37
N LEU A 31 -9.96 16.44 -12.37
CA LEU A 31 -10.95 17.19 -11.59
C LEU A 31 -12.14 17.51 -12.49
N PRO A 32 -13.39 17.45 -11.98
CA PRO A 32 -13.84 17.10 -10.62
C PRO A 32 -13.95 15.58 -10.37
N SER A 33 -14.34 15.17 -9.15
CA SER A 33 -14.62 13.75 -8.81
C SER A 33 -15.47 13.09 -9.89
N LEU A 34 -15.09 11.86 -10.24
CA LEU A 34 -15.78 11.08 -11.26
C LEU A 34 -17.14 10.52 -10.81
N ILE A 35 -17.44 10.56 -9.51
CA ILE A 35 -18.72 10.07 -8.97
C ILE A 35 -19.18 10.90 -7.78
N SER A 36 -20.48 11.20 -7.77
CA SER A 36 -21.17 11.79 -6.63
C SER A 36 -21.75 10.71 -5.70
N THR A 37 -22.01 11.07 -4.45
CA THR A 37 -22.72 10.20 -3.50
C THR A 37 -24.06 9.71 -4.05
N ILE A 38 -24.79 10.56 -4.78
CA ILE A 38 -26.09 10.26 -5.38
C ILE A 38 -25.98 9.19 -6.48
N GLU A 39 -24.91 9.20 -7.27
CA GLU A 39 -24.68 8.15 -8.27
C GLU A 39 -24.31 6.82 -7.61
N LEU A 40 -23.50 6.88 -6.54
CA LEU A 40 -23.17 5.72 -5.72
C LEU A 40 -24.40 5.11 -5.04
N GLU A 41 -25.45 5.91 -4.78
CA GLU A 41 -26.71 5.41 -4.22
C GLU A 41 -27.36 4.33 -5.11
N ARG A 42 -27.15 4.38 -6.41
CA ARG A 42 -27.76 3.43 -7.36
C ARG A 42 -27.03 2.08 -7.41
N LEU A 43 -25.83 1.99 -6.83
CA LEU A 43 -24.92 0.83 -6.92
C LEU A 43 -25.02 -0.06 -5.68
N ILE A 44 -26.21 -0.61 -5.42
CA ILE A 44 -26.52 -1.35 -4.19
C ILE A 44 -25.78 -2.70 -4.04
N HIS A 45 -25.25 -3.24 -5.13
CA HIS A 45 -24.53 -4.53 -5.15
C HIS A 45 -22.99 -4.37 -5.21
N LEU A 46 -22.48 -3.15 -5.02
CA LEU A 46 -21.07 -2.87 -5.11
C LEU A 46 -20.27 -3.60 -4.00
N ARG A 47 -19.26 -4.37 -4.42
CA ARG A 47 -18.36 -5.15 -3.54
C ARG A 47 -16.91 -4.68 -3.64
N SER A 48 -16.52 -4.08 -4.75
CA SER A 48 -15.18 -3.54 -4.97
C SER A 48 -15.26 -2.11 -5.48
N LEU A 49 -14.56 -1.21 -4.82
CA LEU A 49 -14.49 0.19 -5.20
C LEU A 49 -13.03 0.65 -5.29
N SER A 50 -12.70 1.45 -6.30
CA SER A 50 -11.40 2.08 -6.42
C SER A 50 -11.55 3.55 -6.82
N LEU A 51 -10.92 4.45 -6.07
CA LEU A 51 -11.07 5.90 -6.18
C LEU A 51 -9.75 6.61 -5.88
N GLU A 52 -9.65 7.89 -6.24
CA GLU A 52 -8.78 8.83 -5.54
C GLU A 52 -9.19 8.95 -4.07
N PHE A 53 -8.22 9.03 -3.17
CA PHE A 53 -8.43 9.07 -1.72
C PHE A 53 -9.25 10.31 -1.33
N CYS A 54 -8.93 11.47 -1.90
CA CYS A 54 -9.63 12.71 -1.60
C CYS A 54 -11.09 12.71 -2.07
N ASP A 55 -11.46 11.84 -3.02
CA ASP A 55 -12.85 11.70 -3.47
C ASP A 55 -13.65 10.72 -2.59
N PHE A 56 -12.98 9.95 -1.72
CA PHE A 56 -13.66 9.07 -0.77
C PHE A 56 -14.11 9.84 0.48
N THR A 57 -15.27 10.49 0.35
CA THR A 57 -15.85 11.34 1.39
C THR A 57 -16.49 10.56 2.54
N SER A 58 -16.68 11.22 3.68
CA SER A 58 -17.47 10.69 4.80
C SER A 58 -18.89 10.28 4.41
N ASP A 59 -19.57 11.03 3.54
CA ASP A 59 -20.93 10.70 3.10
C ASP A 59 -20.97 9.40 2.29
N MET A 60 -20.01 9.20 1.38
CA MET A 60 -19.87 7.96 0.63
C MET A 60 -19.56 6.78 1.56
N CYS A 61 -18.67 6.96 2.54
CA CYS A 61 -18.34 5.92 3.51
C CYS A 61 -19.56 5.52 4.34
N ARG A 62 -20.33 6.49 4.84
CA ARG A 62 -21.60 6.23 5.56
C ARG A 62 -22.62 5.53 4.70
N LEU A 63 -22.76 5.95 3.44
CA LEU A 63 -23.65 5.30 2.48
C LEU A 63 -23.27 3.82 2.27
N LEU A 64 -21.99 3.52 2.09
CA LEU A 64 -21.50 2.15 1.93
C LEU A 64 -21.63 1.30 3.21
N ALA A 65 -21.73 1.95 4.38
CA ALA A 65 -22.01 1.28 5.65
C ALA A 65 -23.51 0.97 5.87
N CYS A 66 -24.42 1.46 5.02
CA CYS A 66 -25.86 1.24 5.16
C CYS A 66 -26.28 -0.23 5.03
N GLY A 67 -27.39 -0.57 5.72
CA GLY A 67 -27.87 -1.95 5.86
C GLY A 67 -28.58 -2.54 4.63
N ASP A 68 -28.95 -1.70 3.67
CA ASP A 68 -29.71 -2.00 2.46
C ASP A 68 -28.82 -2.32 1.24
N ARG A 69 -27.51 -2.44 1.45
CA ARG A 69 -26.51 -2.68 0.40
C ARG A 69 -25.71 -3.95 0.63
N ALA A 70 -25.12 -4.47 -0.44
CA ALA A 70 -24.09 -5.50 -0.32
C ALA A 70 -22.89 -4.98 0.50
N PRO A 71 -22.30 -5.80 1.38
CA PRO A 71 -21.10 -5.40 2.11
C PRO A 71 -19.91 -5.29 1.15
N LEU A 72 -19.08 -4.27 1.37
CA LEU A 72 -17.89 -4.04 0.57
C LEU A 72 -16.79 -5.06 0.94
N HIS A 73 -16.12 -5.62 -0.05
CA HIS A 73 -15.04 -6.58 0.15
C HIS A 73 -13.66 -5.98 -0.15
N ARG A 74 -13.59 -5.00 -1.05
CA ARG A 74 -12.34 -4.40 -1.52
C ARG A 74 -12.50 -2.89 -1.69
N LEU A 75 -11.54 -2.15 -1.16
CA LEU A 75 -11.42 -0.72 -1.37
C LEU A 75 -9.96 -0.39 -1.70
N SER A 76 -9.74 0.18 -2.88
CA SER A 76 -8.41 0.64 -3.32
C SER A 76 -8.42 2.16 -3.40
N LEU A 77 -7.46 2.81 -2.76
CA LEU A 77 -7.39 4.27 -2.70
C LEU A 77 -6.04 4.74 -3.23
N LEU A 78 -6.06 5.61 -4.24
CA LEU A 78 -4.86 6.32 -4.70
C LEU A 78 -4.78 7.67 -4.00
N LEU A 79 -3.67 7.95 -3.33
CA LEU A 79 -3.41 9.23 -2.68
C LEU A 79 -2.25 9.90 -3.39
N ASN A 80 -2.52 10.96 -4.14
CA ASN A 80 -1.50 11.72 -4.86
C ASN A 80 -1.18 13.02 -4.11
N GLY A 81 0.08 13.22 -3.71
CA GLY A 81 0.54 14.40 -3.00
C GLY A 81 0.30 15.69 -3.79
N ALA A 82 0.47 15.66 -5.12
CA ALA A 82 0.20 16.80 -5.99
C ALA A 82 -1.29 17.20 -6.02
N ALA A 83 -2.19 16.26 -5.70
CA ALA A 83 -3.63 16.55 -5.63
C ALA A 83 -4.04 17.22 -4.31
N LEU A 84 -3.23 17.13 -3.25
CA LEU A 84 -3.58 17.65 -1.92
C LEU A 84 -3.64 19.18 -1.87
N ASP A 85 -2.91 19.87 -2.73
CA ASP A 85 -2.98 21.33 -2.87
C ASP A 85 -4.35 21.81 -3.37
N VAL A 86 -5.04 20.98 -4.17
CA VAL A 86 -6.32 21.31 -4.79
C VAL A 86 -7.49 20.65 -4.05
N LYS A 87 -7.31 19.40 -3.59
CA LYS A 87 -8.29 18.62 -2.83
C LYS A 87 -7.67 18.30 -1.46
N PRO A 88 -7.80 19.20 -0.47
CA PRO A 88 -7.28 18.92 0.87
C PRO A 88 -7.98 17.72 1.49
N LEU A 89 -7.35 17.12 2.51
CA LEU A 89 -7.91 15.98 3.25
C LEU A 89 -9.18 16.30 4.07
N ASP A 90 -9.65 17.54 4.06
CA ASP A 90 -10.82 17.99 4.79
C ASP A 90 -12.09 17.38 4.19
N GLY A 91 -12.95 16.79 5.03
CA GLY A 91 -14.17 16.09 4.58
C GLY A 91 -13.95 14.65 4.11
N THR A 92 -12.69 14.17 4.10
CA THR A 92 -12.40 12.74 3.97
C THR A 92 -12.88 11.97 5.19
N THR A 93 -13.00 10.65 5.04
CA THR A 93 -13.51 9.74 6.07
C THR A 93 -12.89 9.93 7.46
N THR A 94 -13.76 10.04 8.46
CA THR A 94 -13.36 10.06 9.88
C THR A 94 -13.15 8.65 10.42
N GLU A 95 -12.53 8.55 11.60
CA GLU A 95 -12.36 7.27 12.30
C GLU A 95 -13.72 6.58 12.60
N ASP A 96 -14.76 7.34 12.92
CA ASP A 96 -16.09 6.78 13.19
C ASP A 96 -16.79 6.30 11.91
N ASP A 97 -16.57 6.97 10.78
CA ASP A 97 -17.04 6.50 9.49
C ASP A 97 -16.38 5.15 9.13
N TRP A 98 -15.05 5.03 9.31
CA TRP A 98 -14.34 3.77 9.10
C TRP A 98 -14.85 2.65 10.00
N LYS A 99 -15.07 2.92 11.30
CA LYS A 99 -15.65 1.93 12.22
C LYS A 99 -17.02 1.47 11.75
N ALA A 100 -17.87 2.37 11.27
CA ALA A 100 -19.19 2.01 10.76
C ALA A 100 -19.08 1.11 9.52
N LEU A 101 -18.21 1.47 8.57
CA LEU A 101 -17.97 0.69 7.36
C LEU A 101 -17.44 -0.71 7.68
N VAL A 102 -16.44 -0.83 8.55
CA VAL A 102 -15.83 -2.12 8.93
C VAL A 102 -16.80 -3.02 9.70
N ARG A 103 -17.65 -2.43 10.57
CA ARG A 103 -18.72 -3.19 11.24
C ARG A 103 -19.70 -3.78 10.24
N ARG A 104 -20.04 -3.05 9.17
CA ARG A 104 -20.92 -3.53 8.11
C ARG A 104 -20.23 -4.55 7.20
N SER A 105 -18.96 -4.30 6.92
CA SER A 105 -18.17 -5.01 5.91
C SER A 105 -17.02 -5.75 6.59
N THR A 106 -17.33 -6.81 7.33
CA THR A 106 -16.35 -7.50 8.20
C THR A 106 -15.20 -8.17 7.45
N ASN A 107 -15.36 -8.40 6.14
CA ASN A 107 -14.34 -8.96 5.26
C ASN A 107 -13.68 -7.88 4.37
N LEU A 108 -13.92 -6.60 4.67
CA LEU A 108 -13.32 -5.49 3.93
C LEU A 108 -11.80 -5.56 4.05
N ARG A 109 -11.14 -5.42 2.91
CA ARG A 109 -9.70 -5.26 2.81
C ARG A 109 -9.39 -3.99 2.04
N VAL A 110 -8.42 -3.24 2.53
CA VAL A 110 -8.05 -1.95 1.96
C VAL A 110 -6.65 -2.01 1.36
N TYR A 111 -6.50 -1.48 0.15
CA TYR A 111 -5.23 -1.19 -0.50
C TYR A 111 -5.07 0.33 -0.63
N ILE A 112 -3.97 0.88 -0.13
CA ILE A 112 -3.61 2.29 -0.34
C ILE A 112 -2.31 2.36 -1.15
N MET A 113 -2.31 3.16 -2.21
CA MET A 113 -1.07 3.65 -2.82
C MET A 113 -0.95 5.14 -2.56
N ALA A 114 0.18 5.57 -2.02
CA ALA A 114 0.49 6.96 -1.76
C ALA A 114 1.67 7.39 -2.63
N MET A 115 1.44 8.37 -3.50
CA MET A 115 2.42 8.92 -4.44
C MET A 115 2.85 10.31 -4.00
N ASP A 116 4.13 10.48 -3.70
CA ASP A 116 4.77 11.73 -3.30
C ASP A 116 4.06 12.47 -2.14
N VAL A 117 3.61 11.70 -1.14
CA VAL A 117 2.87 12.22 0.02
C VAL A 117 3.82 12.40 1.20
N CYS A 118 3.75 13.56 1.86
CA CYS A 118 4.57 13.82 3.04
C CYS A 118 4.13 12.97 4.25
N SER A 119 5.07 12.68 5.15
CA SER A 119 4.81 11.86 6.34
C SER A 119 3.70 12.43 7.25
N GLN A 120 3.53 13.76 7.33
CA GLN A 120 2.46 14.36 8.14
C GLN A 120 1.07 14.03 7.61
N ASP A 121 0.90 14.03 6.29
CA ASP A 121 -0.38 13.68 5.66
C ASP A 121 -0.64 12.17 5.71
N LEU A 122 0.40 11.35 5.57
CA LEU A 122 0.29 9.89 5.79
C LEU A 122 -0.23 9.58 7.20
N LEU A 123 0.28 10.25 8.23
CA LEU A 123 -0.22 10.10 9.61
C LEU A 123 -1.69 10.51 9.77
N ARG A 124 -2.17 11.47 8.98
CA ARG A 124 -3.59 11.87 8.98
C ARG A 124 -4.48 10.85 8.26
N VAL A 125 -3.97 10.22 7.20
CA VAL A 125 -4.69 9.26 6.36
C VAL A 125 -4.78 7.88 6.98
N LEU A 126 -3.71 7.41 7.64
CA LEU A 126 -3.61 6.07 8.19
C LEU A 126 -4.40 5.94 9.51
N LYS A 127 -5.73 5.82 9.39
CA LYS A 127 -6.65 5.69 10.52
C LYS A 127 -6.63 4.30 11.18
N PRO A 128 -6.70 4.19 12.52
CA PRO A 128 -6.68 2.90 13.22
C PRO A 128 -7.69 1.86 12.78
N SER A 129 -8.91 2.29 12.42
CA SER A 129 -9.96 1.36 12.01
C SER A 129 -9.85 0.88 10.56
N VAL A 130 -8.89 1.36 9.77
CA VAL A 130 -8.72 0.90 8.38
C VAL A 130 -8.20 -0.55 8.40
N PRO A 131 -8.88 -1.52 7.76
CA PRO A 131 -8.37 -2.88 7.63
C PRO A 131 -7.36 -2.95 6.48
N LEU A 132 -6.22 -2.28 6.67
CA LEU A 132 -5.18 -2.11 5.66
C LEU A 132 -4.49 -3.45 5.40
N GLU A 133 -4.67 -3.99 4.19
CA GLU A 133 -4.05 -5.24 3.74
C GLU A 133 -2.78 -4.96 2.93
N ARG A 134 -2.80 -3.92 2.09
CA ARG A 134 -1.68 -3.56 1.21
C ARG A 134 -1.40 -2.07 1.32
N ILE A 135 -0.12 -1.70 1.39
CA ILE A 135 0.32 -0.32 1.23
C ILE A 135 1.50 -0.22 0.28
N HIS A 136 1.41 0.74 -0.63
CA HIS A 136 2.48 1.11 -1.54
C HIS A 136 2.81 2.59 -1.31
N LEU A 137 3.99 2.87 -0.80
CA LEU A 137 4.52 4.21 -0.62
C LEU A 137 5.53 4.47 -1.73
N ASP A 138 5.21 5.41 -2.61
CA ASP A 138 5.99 5.73 -3.79
C ASP A 138 6.38 7.20 -3.76
N SER A 139 7.65 7.46 -3.47
CA SER A 139 8.14 8.80 -3.14
C SER A 139 9.16 9.28 -4.16
N TYR A 140 8.92 10.44 -4.78
CA TYR A 140 9.94 11.10 -5.59
C TYR A 140 10.68 12.16 -4.76
N SER A 141 9.93 13.13 -4.23
CA SER A 141 10.48 14.24 -3.46
C SER A 141 10.31 14.05 -1.95
N MET A 142 9.17 13.49 -1.52
CA MET A 142 8.79 13.41 -0.09
C MET A 142 9.36 12.18 0.61
N LEU A 143 9.96 12.36 1.78
CA LEU A 143 10.51 11.26 2.59
C LEU A 143 9.43 10.57 3.44
N VAL A 144 9.41 9.24 3.39
CA VAL A 144 8.74 8.42 4.40
C VAL A 144 9.68 8.31 5.60
N THR A 145 9.18 8.66 6.78
CA THR A 145 9.96 8.56 8.02
C THR A 145 9.76 7.22 8.72
N ASP A 146 10.68 6.89 9.62
CA ASP A 146 10.59 5.74 10.53
C ASP A 146 9.28 5.75 11.34
N GLY A 147 8.81 6.94 11.73
CA GLY A 147 7.54 7.09 12.46
C GLY A 147 6.32 6.61 11.68
N VAL A 148 6.30 6.76 10.36
CA VAL A 148 5.22 6.24 9.50
C VAL A 148 5.29 4.71 9.44
N VAL A 149 6.48 4.15 9.26
CA VAL A 149 6.70 2.70 9.23
C VAL A 149 6.34 2.07 10.59
N GLU A 150 6.72 2.72 11.68
CA GLU A 150 6.37 2.31 13.04
C GLU A 150 4.85 2.31 13.24
N LEU A 151 4.16 3.39 12.88
CA LEU A 151 2.70 3.46 12.94
C LEU A 151 2.07 2.31 12.17
N ILE A 152 2.49 2.07 10.92
CA ILE A 152 1.97 0.99 10.07
C ILE A 152 2.17 -0.37 10.75
N SER A 153 3.38 -0.62 11.24
CA SER A 153 3.74 -1.88 11.91
C SER A 153 2.90 -2.14 13.16
N GLN A 154 2.60 -1.11 13.95
CA GLN A 154 1.86 -1.25 15.20
C GLN A 154 0.36 -1.35 14.94
N GLN A 155 -0.16 -0.53 14.03
CA GLN A 155 -1.58 -0.38 13.81
C GLN A 155 -2.16 -1.52 12.98
N TYR A 156 -1.43 -1.98 11.95
CA TYR A 156 -1.93 -2.94 10.96
C TYR A 156 -1.25 -4.31 11.04
N HIS A 157 -0.60 -4.65 12.16
CA HIS A 157 0.08 -5.92 12.36
C HIS A 157 -0.77 -7.17 12.07
N LYS A 158 -2.10 -7.07 12.21
CA LYS A 158 -3.05 -8.18 11.99
C LYS A 158 -3.59 -8.27 10.56
N THR A 159 -3.42 -7.24 9.75
CA THR A 159 -4.05 -7.16 8.41
C THR A 159 -3.04 -7.00 7.30
N LEU A 160 -1.90 -6.35 7.58
CA LEU A 160 -0.90 -6.02 6.58
C LEU A 160 -0.25 -7.29 6.03
N SER A 161 -0.33 -7.43 4.71
CA SER A 161 0.28 -8.53 3.95
C SER A 161 1.26 -8.05 2.89
N HIS A 162 1.11 -6.82 2.40
CA HIS A 162 2.00 -6.21 1.40
C HIS A 162 2.46 -4.85 1.88
N PHE A 163 3.78 -4.66 1.91
CA PHE A 163 4.42 -3.39 2.17
C PHE A 163 5.45 -3.12 1.08
N ILE A 164 5.19 -2.07 0.29
CA ILE A 164 6.07 -1.63 -0.79
C ILE A 164 6.52 -0.21 -0.45
N LEU A 165 7.84 0.00 -0.41
CA LEU A 165 8.47 1.28 -0.12
C LEU A 165 9.43 1.60 -1.25
N MET A 166 9.09 2.59 -2.06
CA MET A 166 9.86 3.05 -3.20
C MET A 166 10.32 4.48 -3.00
N ARG A 167 11.53 4.78 -3.43
CA ARG A 167 12.02 6.14 -3.64
C ARG A 167 12.88 6.21 -4.89
N ASP A 168 12.63 7.21 -5.72
CA ASP A 168 13.42 7.52 -6.91
C ASP A 168 14.29 8.76 -6.66
N ASP A 169 15.34 8.58 -5.84
CA ASP A 169 16.34 9.60 -5.53
C ASP A 169 17.66 8.94 -5.13
N ALA A 170 18.78 9.61 -5.39
CA ALA A 170 20.12 9.07 -5.18
C ALA A 170 20.56 8.98 -3.70
N GLY A 171 19.78 9.54 -2.77
CA GLY A 171 20.19 9.72 -1.38
C GLY A 171 20.01 8.54 -0.42
N PHE A 172 19.38 7.44 -0.83
CA PHE A 172 19.12 6.21 -0.03
C PHE A 172 18.97 6.45 1.50
N PRO A 173 17.97 7.22 1.95
CA PRO A 173 17.76 7.50 3.37
C PRO A 173 17.70 6.23 4.22
N ASP A 174 18.38 6.25 5.38
CA ASP A 174 18.33 5.19 6.37
C ASP A 174 17.27 5.50 7.44
N LEU A 175 16.29 4.59 7.56
CA LEU A 175 15.19 4.70 8.53
C LEU A 175 15.63 4.40 9.97
N SER A 176 16.84 3.84 10.17
CA SER A 176 17.34 3.37 11.45
C SER A 176 18.34 4.31 12.14
N VAL A 177 18.78 5.40 11.48
CA VAL A 177 19.87 6.31 11.94
C VAL A 177 19.77 6.74 13.41
N ASN A 178 18.56 6.93 13.93
CA ASN A 178 18.33 7.40 15.30
C ASN A 178 17.61 6.36 16.18
N ARG A 179 17.76 5.08 15.87
CA ARG A 179 17.02 3.99 16.54
C ARG A 179 17.95 2.85 16.94
N ASN A 180 17.56 2.18 18.02
CA ASN A 180 18.23 0.94 18.44
C ASN A 180 17.75 -0.25 17.59
N GLU A 181 16.47 -0.25 17.22
CA GLU A 181 15.87 -1.29 16.38
C GLU A 181 15.48 -0.72 15.01
N ASP A 182 15.81 -1.48 13.97
CA ASP A 182 15.46 -1.18 12.59
C ASP A 182 13.93 -1.25 12.36
N PRO A 183 13.29 -0.19 11.82
CA PRO A 183 11.85 -0.15 11.59
C PRO A 183 11.31 -1.24 10.66
N LEU A 184 12.08 -1.66 9.65
CA LEU A 184 11.69 -2.68 8.68
C LEU A 184 11.77 -4.08 9.31
N VAL A 185 12.76 -4.33 10.16
CA VAL A 185 12.83 -5.53 11.00
C VAL A 185 11.63 -5.60 11.95
N LEU A 186 11.30 -4.50 12.62
CA LEU A 186 10.14 -4.43 13.50
C LEU A 186 8.81 -4.65 12.75
N LEU A 187 8.70 -4.10 11.53
CA LEU A 187 7.55 -4.34 10.66
C LEU A 187 7.42 -5.81 10.30
N ALA A 188 8.50 -6.46 9.86
CA ALA A 188 8.50 -7.89 9.53
C ALA A 188 8.21 -8.77 10.76
N TRP A 189 8.64 -8.36 11.95
CA TRP A 189 8.36 -9.09 13.19
C TRP A 189 6.90 -8.97 13.61
N ARG A 190 6.32 -7.77 13.59
CA ARG A 190 4.95 -7.52 14.06
C ARG A 190 3.89 -7.98 13.06
N CYS A 191 4.08 -7.72 11.77
CA CYS A 191 3.11 -8.02 10.72
C CYS A 191 3.16 -9.51 10.35
N VAL A 192 2.46 -10.33 11.12
CA VAL A 192 2.51 -11.80 11.00
C VAL A 192 1.98 -12.34 9.66
N HIS A 193 1.19 -11.54 8.94
CA HIS A 193 0.65 -11.87 7.62
C HIS A 193 1.48 -11.28 6.46
N LEU A 194 2.59 -10.60 6.75
CA LEU A 194 3.46 -10.02 5.74
C LEU A 194 3.99 -11.11 4.80
N ALA A 195 3.56 -11.04 3.55
CA ALA A 195 3.89 -11.96 2.48
C ALA A 195 4.69 -11.28 1.36
N VAL A 196 4.58 -9.96 1.23
CA VAL A 196 5.32 -9.17 0.24
C VAL A 196 5.99 -7.99 0.94
N LEU A 197 7.31 -7.91 0.82
CA LEU A 197 8.12 -6.78 1.25
C LEU A 197 9.03 -6.37 0.08
N ILE A 198 8.83 -5.15 -0.40
CA ILE A 198 9.61 -4.58 -1.50
C ILE A 198 10.16 -3.24 -1.03
N ILE A 199 11.48 -3.06 -1.13
CA ILE A 199 12.16 -1.85 -0.66
C ILE A 199 13.15 -1.38 -1.73
N HIS A 200 12.97 -0.17 -2.21
CA HIS A 200 13.81 0.45 -3.23
C HIS A 200 14.04 1.92 -2.87
N GLY A 201 15.28 2.41 -2.97
CA GLY A 201 15.61 3.81 -2.71
C GLY A 201 15.72 4.17 -1.22
N TYR A 202 15.82 3.18 -0.33
CA TYR A 202 16.07 3.36 1.10
C TYR A 202 17.21 2.44 1.52
N THR A 203 18.05 2.87 2.46
CA THR A 203 19.12 2.01 2.97
C THR A 203 18.52 0.82 3.73
N VAL A 204 18.96 -0.38 3.39
CA VAL A 204 18.64 -1.65 4.06
C VAL A 204 19.94 -2.34 4.43
N TRP A 205 20.23 -2.35 5.73
CA TRP A 205 21.43 -3.03 6.22
C TRP A 205 21.35 -4.55 5.98
N SER A 206 22.42 -5.12 5.44
CA SER A 206 22.53 -6.55 5.10
C SER A 206 22.14 -7.49 6.25
N HIS A 207 22.57 -7.20 7.48
CA HIS A 207 22.21 -8.00 8.65
C HIS A 207 20.70 -7.93 9.00
N ASN A 208 20.06 -6.78 8.75
CA ASN A 208 18.62 -6.61 8.91
C ASN A 208 17.84 -7.42 7.87
N LEU A 209 18.35 -7.49 6.63
CA LEU A 209 17.76 -8.32 5.59
C LEU A 209 17.80 -9.82 5.95
N VAL A 210 18.92 -10.29 6.52
CA VAL A 210 19.02 -11.65 7.07
C VAL A 210 18.02 -11.85 8.21
N ALA A 211 17.88 -10.89 9.13
CA ALA A 211 16.91 -10.97 10.22
C ALA A 211 15.46 -11.06 9.71
N ILE A 212 15.07 -10.19 8.79
CA ILE A 212 13.75 -10.19 8.12
C ILE A 212 13.47 -11.55 7.47
N SER A 213 14.44 -12.07 6.72
CA SER A 213 14.30 -13.36 6.03
C SER A 213 14.01 -14.51 7.01
N ARG A 214 14.68 -14.54 8.17
CA ARG A 214 14.50 -15.57 9.19
C ARG A 214 13.21 -15.39 10.00
N LEU A 215 12.83 -14.14 10.28
CA LEU A 215 11.61 -13.82 11.03
C LEU A 215 10.35 -14.29 10.31
N ARG A 216 10.31 -14.17 8.98
CA ARG A 216 9.15 -14.56 8.18
C ARG A 216 9.29 -15.89 7.46
N GLY A 217 10.52 -16.27 7.12
CA GLY A 217 10.83 -17.49 6.42
C GLY A 217 10.04 -17.62 5.12
N SER A 218 9.53 -18.83 4.86
CA SER A 218 8.75 -19.15 3.68
C SER A 218 7.42 -18.40 3.57
N ASN A 219 6.94 -17.77 4.66
CA ASN A 219 5.70 -16.97 4.61
C ASN A 219 5.90 -15.64 3.88
N LEU A 220 7.12 -15.08 3.90
CA LEU A 220 7.47 -13.93 3.07
C LEU A 220 7.73 -14.44 1.66
N LYS A 221 6.68 -14.45 0.83
CA LYS A 221 6.68 -14.98 -0.54
C LYS A 221 7.49 -14.12 -1.51
N VAL A 222 7.51 -12.81 -1.27
CA VAL A 222 8.30 -11.85 -2.03
C VAL A 222 9.11 -11.01 -1.05
N LEU A 223 10.42 -11.05 -1.22
CA LEU A 223 11.36 -10.13 -0.61
C LEU A 223 12.17 -9.56 -1.76
N GLU A 224 12.00 -8.27 -2.04
CA GLU A 224 12.71 -7.60 -3.12
C GLU A 224 13.37 -6.34 -2.56
N VAL A 225 14.67 -6.23 -2.79
CA VAL A 225 15.47 -5.06 -2.38
C VAL A 225 16.45 -4.78 -3.51
N SER A 226 16.52 -3.54 -4.00
CA SER A 226 17.53 -3.19 -5.01
C SER A 226 18.94 -3.35 -4.46
N GLU A 227 19.88 -3.76 -5.31
CA GLU A 227 21.28 -3.90 -4.91
C GLU A 227 21.85 -2.60 -4.32
N GLU A 228 21.54 -1.46 -4.93
CA GLU A 228 21.94 -0.11 -4.49
C GLU A 228 21.33 0.32 -3.15
N SER A 229 20.23 -0.30 -2.73
CA SER A 229 19.61 -0.06 -1.41
C SER A 229 20.32 -0.84 -0.29
N ILE A 230 21.17 -1.82 -0.62
CA ILE A 230 21.78 -2.69 0.38
C ILE A 230 23.11 -2.11 0.84
N ASP A 231 23.24 -1.88 2.15
CA ASP A 231 24.50 -1.45 2.75
C ASP A 231 25.07 -2.50 3.72
N PHE A 232 26.39 -2.48 3.88
CA PHE A 232 27.14 -3.40 4.72
C PHE A 232 27.81 -2.62 5.84
N ASP A 233 27.48 -2.99 7.08
CA ASP A 233 28.08 -2.41 8.27
C ASP A 233 29.61 -2.57 8.23
N PRO A 234 30.38 -1.47 8.14
CA PRO A 234 31.84 -1.52 8.09
C PRO A 234 32.44 -2.21 9.32
N ASP A 235 31.80 -2.08 10.48
CA ASP A 235 32.30 -2.66 11.73
C ASP A 235 32.10 -4.19 11.76
N GLN A 236 31.11 -4.71 11.03
CA GLN A 236 30.87 -6.15 10.87
C GLN A 236 31.69 -6.75 9.72
N SER A 237 32.08 -5.94 8.73
CA SER A 237 32.82 -6.39 7.54
C SER A 237 34.19 -7.02 7.87
N VAL A 238 34.79 -6.66 9.01
CA VAL A 238 36.10 -7.16 9.46
C VAL A 238 36.08 -8.66 9.79
N TYR A 239 34.91 -9.25 10.05
CA TYR A 239 34.77 -10.64 10.51
C TYR A 239 34.23 -11.59 9.43
N ILE A 240 33.92 -11.10 8.23
CA ILE A 240 33.34 -11.90 7.16
C ILE A 240 34.44 -12.32 6.19
N GLU A 241 34.79 -13.60 6.18
CA GLU A 241 35.65 -14.17 5.13
C GLU A 241 34.85 -14.36 3.83
N GLY A 242 35.39 -13.89 2.71
CA GLY A 242 34.81 -14.06 1.38
C GLY A 242 34.01 -12.85 0.87
N ASP A 243 33.24 -13.06 -0.19
CA ASP A 243 32.41 -12.02 -0.81
C ASP A 243 31.17 -11.73 0.08
N PRO A 244 31.02 -10.51 0.63
CA PRO A 244 29.90 -10.17 1.51
C PRO A 244 28.54 -10.29 0.82
N VAL A 245 28.46 -10.03 -0.50
CA VAL A 245 27.22 -10.15 -1.28
C VAL A 245 26.83 -11.62 -1.42
N HIS A 246 27.79 -12.49 -1.73
CA HIS A 246 27.55 -13.93 -1.80
C HIS A 246 27.06 -14.50 -0.47
N ASN A 247 27.68 -14.08 0.64
CA ASN A 247 27.27 -14.49 1.98
C ASN A 247 25.86 -14.00 2.33
N LEU A 248 25.52 -12.76 2.00
CA LEU A 248 24.17 -12.22 2.16
C LEU A 248 23.14 -13.05 1.39
N VAL A 249 23.38 -13.29 0.09
CA VAL A 249 22.50 -14.09 -0.78
C VAL A 249 22.24 -15.46 -0.17
N LYS A 250 23.29 -16.12 0.31
CA LYS A 250 23.20 -17.44 0.96
C LYS A 250 22.34 -17.39 2.23
N GLU A 251 22.62 -16.47 3.14
CA GLU A 251 21.91 -16.37 4.42
C GLU A 251 20.43 -16.00 4.26
N VAL A 252 20.13 -15.05 3.36
CA VAL A 252 18.75 -14.67 3.05
C VAL A 252 18.01 -15.82 2.37
N SER A 253 18.66 -16.52 1.42
CA SER A 253 18.06 -17.68 0.76
C SER A 253 17.73 -18.81 1.75
N LEU A 254 18.65 -19.06 2.69
CA LEU A 254 18.44 -20.03 3.77
C LEU A 254 17.26 -19.60 4.66
N GLY A 255 17.19 -18.33 5.06
CA GLY A 255 16.09 -17.79 5.85
C GLY A 255 14.74 -17.99 5.15
N LEU A 256 14.64 -17.64 3.87
CA LEU A 256 13.41 -17.74 3.07
C LEU A 256 13.05 -19.17 2.64
N GLY A 257 13.98 -20.12 2.72
CA GLY A 257 13.82 -21.48 2.20
C GLY A 257 13.74 -21.55 0.66
N ARG A 258 14.23 -20.53 -0.04
CA ARG A 258 14.29 -20.46 -1.51
C ARG A 258 15.43 -19.55 -1.94
N VAL A 259 15.89 -19.72 -3.18
CA VAL A 259 16.92 -18.84 -3.75
C VAL A 259 16.41 -17.41 -3.81
N TRP A 260 17.25 -16.48 -3.35
CA TRP A 260 17.00 -15.05 -3.34
C TRP A 260 18.22 -14.30 -3.87
N HIS A 261 18.01 -13.21 -4.59
CA HIS A 261 19.05 -12.29 -5.04
C HIS A 261 18.54 -10.84 -4.89
N PRO A 262 19.43 -9.86 -4.69
CA PRO A 262 19.08 -8.46 -4.85
C PRO A 262 18.47 -8.19 -6.23
N SER A 263 17.53 -7.25 -6.29
CA SER A 263 16.93 -6.83 -7.56
C SER A 263 17.91 -5.95 -8.32
N MET A 264 18.03 -6.22 -9.62
CA MET A 264 18.88 -5.49 -10.57
C MET A 264 18.09 -4.50 -11.42
N ASP A 265 16.76 -4.58 -11.41
CA ASP A 265 15.89 -3.83 -12.32
C ASP A 265 14.75 -3.15 -11.55
N ASN A 266 14.96 -1.88 -11.25
CA ASN A 266 13.94 -1.04 -10.59
C ASN A 266 13.02 -0.35 -11.61
N SER A 267 13.32 -0.49 -12.92
CA SER A 267 12.71 0.30 -13.98
C SER A 267 11.23 -0.04 -14.21
N VAL A 268 10.79 -1.25 -13.86
CA VAL A 268 9.40 -1.70 -14.10
C VAL A 268 8.41 -1.12 -13.08
N VAL A 269 8.84 -0.87 -11.84
CA VAL A 269 7.98 -0.30 -10.78
C VAL A 269 8.04 1.22 -10.80
N LEU A 270 9.22 1.81 -11.03
CA LEU A 270 9.44 3.26 -10.94
C LEU A 270 8.96 4.04 -12.17
N ASN A 271 9.01 3.49 -13.39
CA ASN A 271 8.72 4.29 -14.58
C ASN A 271 7.23 4.58 -14.80
N GLU A 272 6.33 3.74 -14.27
CA GLU A 272 4.88 3.88 -14.50
C GLU A 272 4.07 3.51 -13.24
N PRO A 273 4.23 4.26 -12.14
CA PRO A 273 3.65 3.91 -10.83
C PRO A 273 2.13 3.85 -10.85
N THR A 274 1.46 4.73 -11.60
CA THR A 274 0.00 4.69 -11.79
C THR A 274 -0.43 3.45 -12.59
N GLN A 275 0.35 3.00 -13.58
CA GLN A 275 0.01 1.76 -14.31
C GLN A 275 0.25 0.51 -13.45
N HIS A 276 1.30 0.52 -12.63
CA HIS A 276 1.54 -0.50 -11.62
C HIS A 276 0.34 -0.56 -10.64
N PHE A 277 -0.11 0.60 -10.14
CA PHE A 277 -1.30 0.69 -9.30
C PHE A 277 -2.52 0.06 -9.97
N HIS A 278 -2.80 0.38 -11.24
CA HIS A 278 -3.93 -0.18 -11.96
C HIS A 278 -3.86 -1.71 -12.07
N ARG A 279 -2.67 -2.27 -12.32
CA ARG A 279 -2.46 -3.73 -12.37
C ARG A 279 -2.68 -4.38 -11.00
N GLU A 280 -2.09 -3.81 -9.95
CA GLU A 280 -2.23 -4.32 -8.59
C GLU A 280 -3.66 -4.20 -8.06
N MET A 281 -4.33 -3.09 -8.36
CA MET A 281 -5.73 -2.84 -8.02
C MET A 281 -6.65 -3.85 -8.72
N GLN A 282 -6.42 -4.16 -9.99
CA GLN A 282 -7.19 -5.20 -10.69
C GLN A 282 -6.99 -6.59 -10.05
N SER A 283 -5.76 -6.95 -9.71
CA SER A 283 -5.44 -8.19 -8.99
C SER A 283 -6.13 -8.26 -7.63
N PHE A 284 -6.05 -7.17 -6.86
CA PHE A 284 -6.65 -7.04 -5.54
C PHE A 284 -8.18 -7.14 -5.58
N SER A 285 -8.81 -6.49 -6.56
CA SER A 285 -10.25 -6.54 -6.80
C SER A 285 -10.74 -7.93 -7.24
N ALA A 286 -9.90 -8.70 -7.93
CA ALA A 286 -10.19 -10.09 -8.31
C ALA A 286 -9.99 -11.08 -7.14
N GLY A 287 -9.41 -10.64 -6.02
CA GLY A 287 -9.14 -11.47 -4.85
C GLY A 287 -7.88 -12.34 -4.97
N MET A 288 -6.98 -11.98 -5.89
CA MET A 288 -5.67 -12.62 -6.07
C MET A 288 -4.59 -12.00 -5.17
#